data_AF-A0AAU1Y507-F1
#
_entry.id   AF-A0AAU1Y507-F1
#
_cell.length_a   1.000
_cell.length_b   1.000
_cell.length_c   1.000
_cell.angle_alpha   90.00
_cell.angle_beta   90.00
_cell.angle_gamma   90.00
#
_symmetry.space_group_name_H-M   'P 1'
#
loop_
_entity.id
_entity.type
_entity.pdbx_description
1 polymer ?
#
loop_
_entity_poly.entity_id
_entity_poly.type
_entity_poly.pdbx_seq_one_letter_code
_entity_poly.pdbx_strand_id
1 'polypeptide(L)'
;MTDEFMGPPWQMDWRLDALVGRDALPENARNIVDEARAELVTAKDPYFRGIDADGNLPEGMRVEPVRSSDPKGPRILYFDKGYGWLVYSFDRR
;
A
#
# COMPACT_ATOMS: atom_id res chain seq x y z
N MET A 1 -1.86 28.29 8.09
CA MET A 1 -1.78 26.83 8.30
C MET A 1 -1.20 26.29 7.00
N THR A 2 0.12 26.11 6.97
CA THR A 2 0.81 25.60 5.78
C THR A 2 0.34 24.16 5.59
N ASP A 3 -0.23 23.86 4.42
CA ASP A 3 -0.50 22.49 3.96
C ASP A 3 0.83 21.74 4.03
N GLU A 4 1.04 21.01 5.13
CA GLU A 4 2.24 20.18 5.31
C GLU A 4 2.26 19.15 4.19
N PHE A 5 3.44 18.97 3.62
CA PHE A 5 3.70 18.23 2.39
C PHE A 5 2.97 16.87 2.36
N MET A 6 1.81 16.79 1.71
CA MET A 6 1.07 15.55 1.43
C MET A 6 1.60 14.90 0.15
N GLY A 7 2.91 14.68 0.08
CA GLY A 7 3.59 14.10 -1.06
C GLY A 7 4.49 12.96 -0.63
N PRO A 8 4.89 12.09 -1.57
CA PRO A 8 5.83 11.01 -1.27
C PRO A 8 7.19 11.57 -0.78
N PRO A 9 7.91 10.83 0.09
CA PRO A 9 7.52 9.53 0.61
C PRO A 9 6.46 9.61 1.73
N TRP A 10 5.41 8.80 1.61
CA TRP A 10 4.37 8.67 2.62
C TRP A 10 4.93 7.98 3.86
N GLN A 11 4.61 8.49 5.04
CA GLN A 11 4.89 7.75 6.27
C GLN A 11 4.01 6.50 6.31
N MET A 12 4.65 5.35 6.54
CA MET A 12 3.96 4.07 6.71
C MET A 12 4.51 3.33 7.90
N ASP A 13 3.62 3.07 8.85
CA ASP A 13 3.86 2.24 10.03
C ASP A 13 3.15 0.89 9.87
N TRP A 14 3.70 -0.15 10.51
CA TRP A 14 3.07 -1.46 10.55
C TRP A 14 2.13 -1.56 11.74
N ARG A 15 0.95 -2.15 11.52
CA ARG A 15 0.15 -2.70 12.62
C ARG A 15 0.89 -3.91 13.21
N LEU A 16 0.78 -4.11 14.52
CA LEU A 16 1.52 -5.18 15.23
C LEU A 16 1.25 -6.59 14.66
N ASP A 17 0.00 -6.89 14.32
CA ASP A 17 -0.39 -8.15 13.68
C ASP A 17 0.23 -8.31 12.28
N ALA A 18 0.23 -7.25 11.48
CA ALA A 18 0.85 -7.23 10.16
C ALA A 18 2.37 -7.41 10.24
N LEU A 19 3.03 -6.79 11.22
CA LEU A 19 4.47 -6.96 11.45
C LEU A 19 4.81 -8.41 11.83
N VAL A 20 4.04 -9.01 12.74
CA VAL A 20 4.21 -10.43 13.10
C VAL A 20 4.01 -11.33 11.89
N GLY A 21 3.00 -11.04 11.06
CA GLY A 21 2.77 -11.77 9.81
C GLY A 21 3.94 -11.67 8.83
N ARG A 22 4.46 -10.45 8.60
CA ARG A 22 5.65 -10.21 7.76
C ARG A 22 6.86 -10.97 8.30
N ASP A 23 7.15 -10.87 9.60
CA ASP A 23 8.36 -11.42 10.18
C ASP A 23 8.38 -12.96 10.22
N ALA A 24 7.20 -13.59 10.16
CA ALA A 24 7.05 -15.05 10.03
C ALA A 24 7.30 -15.58 8.61
N LEU A 25 7.38 -14.71 7.59
CA LEU A 25 7.61 -15.13 6.21
C LEU A 25 9.07 -15.55 5.98
N PRO A 26 9.33 -16.46 5.01
CA PRO A 26 10.66 -16.68 4.47
C PRO A 26 11.32 -15.38 3.99
N GLU A 27 12.65 -15.31 4.04
CA GLU A 27 13.41 -14.10 3.69
C GLU A 27 13.08 -13.54 2.31
N ASN A 28 12.99 -14.40 1.29
CA ASN A 28 12.63 -13.99 -0.06
C ASN A 28 11.25 -13.32 -0.12
N ALA A 29 10.26 -13.83 0.62
CA ALA A 29 8.93 -13.24 0.67
C ALA A 29 8.92 -11.91 1.45
N ARG A 30 9.74 -11.77 2.49
CA ARG A 30 9.91 -10.50 3.21
C ARG A 30 10.51 -9.42 2.32
N ASN A 31 11.50 -9.76 1.50
CA ASN A 31 12.10 -8.82 0.56
C ASN A 31 11.08 -8.32 -0.47
N ILE A 32 10.23 -9.20 -1.00
CA ILE A 32 9.15 -8.81 -1.91
C ILE A 32 8.15 -7.86 -1.23
N VAL A 33 7.79 -8.13 0.03
CA VAL A 33 6.93 -7.23 0.82
C VAL A 33 7.58 -5.86 1.02
N ASP A 34 8.89 -5.83 1.29
CA ASP A 34 9.63 -4.58 1.50
C ASP A 34 9.77 -3.76 0.20
N GLU A 35 9.97 -4.43 -0.94
CA GLU A 35 9.95 -3.82 -2.27
C GLU A 35 8.57 -3.23 -2.58
N ALA A 36 7.49 -4.02 -2.39
CA ALA A 36 6.12 -3.55 -2.60
C ALA A 36 5.78 -2.34 -1.70
N ARG A 37 6.27 -2.35 -0.45
CA ARG A 37 6.15 -1.21 0.45
C ARG A 37 6.91 0.02 -0.07
N ALA A 38 8.13 -0.14 -0.59
CA ALA A 38 8.93 0.96 -1.10
C ALA A 38 8.24 1.68 -2.27
N GLU A 39 7.65 0.91 -3.18
CA GLU A 39 6.83 1.43 -4.28
C GLU A 39 5.58 2.15 -3.75
N LEU A 40 4.88 1.54 -2.79
CA LEU A 40 3.66 2.14 -2.23
C LEU A 40 3.92 3.48 -1.52
N VAL A 41 4.99 3.58 -0.73
CA VAL A 41 5.31 4.82 -0.02
C VAL A 41 5.84 5.91 -0.94
N THR A 42 6.27 5.59 -2.16
CA THR A 42 6.72 6.58 -3.14
C THR A 42 5.68 6.89 -4.22
N ALA A 43 4.58 6.13 -4.27
CA ALA A 43 3.48 6.38 -5.17
C ALA A 43 2.92 7.80 -5.03
N LYS A 44 2.56 8.44 -6.15
CA LYS A 44 2.02 9.81 -6.14
C LYS A 44 0.66 9.91 -5.43
N ASP A 45 -0.19 8.91 -5.62
CA ASP A 45 -1.48 8.77 -4.94
C ASP A 45 -1.68 7.33 -4.48
N PRO A 46 -1.23 6.99 -3.26
CA PRO A 46 -1.38 5.64 -2.71
C PRO A 46 -2.82 5.34 -2.25
N TYR A 47 -3.75 6.29 -2.32
CA TYR A 47 -5.13 6.06 -1.90
C TYR A 47 -5.98 5.44 -3.01
N PHE A 48 -5.59 5.65 -4.27
CA PHE A 48 -6.19 5.13 -5.50
C PHE A 48 -7.73 5.08 -5.45
N ARG A 49 -8.38 6.20 -5.78
CA ARG A 49 -9.84 6.41 -5.61
C ARG A 49 -10.72 5.66 -6.62
N GLY A 50 -10.21 4.63 -7.28
CA GLY A 50 -10.98 3.68 -8.09
C GLY A 50 -11.36 4.14 -9.50
N ILE A 51 -10.83 5.26 -10.00
CA ILE A 51 -11.04 5.72 -11.39
C ILE A 51 -9.70 6.08 -12.05
N ASP A 52 -8.78 6.66 -11.28
CA ASP A 52 -7.40 6.85 -11.68
C ASP A 52 -6.63 5.57 -11.40
N ALA A 53 -6.44 4.80 -12.47
CA ALA A 53 -5.66 3.58 -12.48
C ALA A 53 -4.25 3.83 -11.92
N ASP A 54 -3.62 2.73 -11.53
CA ASP A 54 -2.28 2.52 -10.97
C ASP A 54 -1.10 3.12 -11.76
N GLY A 55 -1.26 4.26 -12.44
CA GLY A 55 -0.38 4.77 -13.49
C GLY A 55 1.05 5.12 -13.07
N ASN A 56 1.37 5.01 -11.77
CA ASN A 56 2.72 5.18 -11.25
C ASN A 56 3.22 3.97 -10.45
N LEU A 57 2.46 2.88 -10.37
CA LEU A 57 2.95 1.63 -9.77
C LEU A 57 3.63 0.78 -10.85
N PRO A 58 4.66 -0.02 -10.47
CA PRO A 58 5.28 -0.95 -11.40
C PRO A 58 4.31 -2.00 -11.95
N GLU A 59 4.66 -2.56 -13.10
CA GLU A 59 3.92 -3.67 -13.70
C GLU A 59 3.76 -4.83 -12.70
N GLY A 60 2.54 -5.36 -12.59
CA GLY A 60 2.21 -6.44 -11.66
C GLY A 60 1.85 -5.98 -10.24
N MET A 61 1.86 -4.67 -9.98
CA MET A 61 1.25 -4.07 -8.79
C MET A 61 -0.06 -3.36 -9.13
N ARG A 62 -1.03 -3.45 -8.23
CA ARG A 62 -2.31 -2.73 -8.34
C ARG A 62 -2.90 -2.46 -6.97
N VAL A 63 -3.66 -1.38 -6.84
CA VAL A 63 -4.40 -1.06 -5.63
C VAL A 63 -5.90 -1.04 -5.89
N GLU A 64 -6.66 -1.63 -4.98
CA GLU A 64 -8.12 -1.54 -5.00
C GLU A 64 -8.69 -1.29 -3.59
N PRO A 65 -9.88 -0.66 -3.48
CA PRO A 65 -10.58 -0.62 -2.21
C PRO A 65 -11.03 -2.03 -1.79
N VAL A 66 -10.88 -2.38 -0.50
CA VAL A 66 -11.37 -3.67 0.05
C VAL A 66 -12.88 -3.84 -0.19
N ARG A 67 -13.63 -2.73 -0.16
CA ARG A 67 -15.07 -2.70 -0.43
C ARG A 67 -15.37 -1.61 -1.44
N SER A 68 -15.97 -1.97 -2.58
CA SER A 68 -16.38 -1.01 -3.61
C SER A 68 -17.38 0.03 -3.09
N SER A 69 -18.21 -0.34 -2.10
CA SER A 69 -19.17 0.56 -1.45
C SER A 69 -18.56 1.52 -0.44
N ASP A 70 -17.29 1.33 -0.06
CA ASP A 70 -16.55 2.22 0.83
C ASP A 70 -15.22 2.64 0.18
N PRO A 71 -15.27 3.61 -0.76
CA PRO A 71 -14.08 4.11 -1.45
C PRO A 71 -13.12 4.85 -0.50
N LYS A 72 -13.49 5.02 0.78
CA LYS A 72 -12.63 5.61 1.79
C LYS A 72 -12.11 4.66 2.86
N GLY A 73 -12.49 3.38 2.81
CA GLY A 73 -12.08 2.35 3.76
C GLY A 73 -10.62 1.88 3.61
N PRO A 74 -10.28 0.65 3.99
CA PRO A 74 -8.96 0.08 3.71
C PRO A 74 -8.76 -0.21 2.21
N ARG A 75 -7.49 -0.24 1.79
CA ARG A 75 -7.02 -0.58 0.44
C ARG A 75 -6.24 -1.90 0.48
N ILE A 76 -6.28 -2.62 -0.63
CA ILE A 76 -5.44 -3.78 -0.88
C ILE A 76 -4.43 -3.41 -1.95
N LEU A 77 -3.15 -3.47 -1.64
CA LEU A 77 -2.08 -3.50 -2.63
C LEU A 77 -1.82 -4.96 -2.99
N TYR A 78 -2.02 -5.33 -4.25
CA TYR A 78 -1.51 -6.59 -4.80
C TYR A 78 -0.14 -6.37 -5.39
N PHE A 79 0.74 -7.34 -5.22
CA PHE A 79 2.09 -7.37 -5.77
C PHE A 79 2.46 -8.81 -6.12
N ASP A 80 3.67 -9.01 -6.64
CA ASP A 80 4.12 -10.32 -7.14
C ASP A 80 3.11 -10.93 -8.12
N LYS A 81 2.66 -10.12 -9.09
CA LYS A 81 1.65 -10.52 -10.10
C LYS A 81 0.33 -11.03 -9.50
N GLY A 82 0.01 -10.61 -8.28
CA GLY A 82 -1.21 -10.98 -7.57
C GLY A 82 -1.07 -12.15 -6.59
N TYR A 83 0.13 -12.71 -6.40
CA TYR A 83 0.38 -13.76 -5.40
C TYR A 83 0.57 -13.20 -3.99
N GLY A 84 0.89 -11.92 -3.85
CA GLY A 84 1.01 -11.23 -2.56
C GLY A 84 0.03 -10.08 -2.42
N TRP A 85 -0.38 -9.80 -1.19
CA TRP A 85 -1.19 -8.61 -0.88
C TRP A 85 -0.85 -7.99 0.49
N LEU A 86 -1.02 -6.67 0.57
CA LEU A 86 -1.00 -5.88 1.81
C LEU A 86 -2.31 -5.13 1.96
N VAL A 87 -2.89 -5.16 3.16
CA VAL A 87 -4.04 -4.31 3.49
C VAL A 87 -3.55 -3.11 4.30
N TYR A 88 -3.92 -1.90 3.87
CA TYR A 88 -3.53 -0.66 4.54
C TYR A 88 -4.66 0.37 4.54
N SER A 89 -4.57 1.33 5.44
CA SER A 89 -5.50 2.46 5.53
C SER A 89 -4.73 3.76 5.73
N PHE A 90 -5.32 4.88 5.33
CA PHE A 90 -4.81 6.21 5.68
C PHE A 90 -5.48 6.68 6.95
N ASP A 91 -4.68 6.81 8.01
CA ASP A 91 -5.12 7.44 9.24
C ASP A 91 -4.80 8.93 9.15
N ARG A 92 -5.83 9.77 9.27
CA ARG A 92 -5.62 11.21 9.49
C ARG A 92 -5.22 11.38 10.95
N ARG A 93 -3.94 11.67 11.20
CA ARG A 93 -3.48 12.20 12.49
C ARG A 93 -3.66 13.71 12.54
#